data_AF-A0A821P0S5-F1
#
_entry.id   AF-A0A821P0S5-F1
#
_cell.length_a   1.000
_cell.length_b   1.000
_cell.length_c   1.000
_cell.angle_alpha   90.00
_cell.angle_beta   90.00
_cell.angle_gamma   90.00
#
_symmetry.space_group_name_H-M   'P 1'
#
loop_
_entity.id
_entity.type
_entity.pdbx_description
1 polymer ?
#
loop_
_entity_poly.entity_id
_entity_poly.type
_entity_poly.pdbx_seq_one_letter_code
_entity_poly.pdbx_strand_id
1 'polypeptide(L)'
;MKFLHIDHAKAINFNFGHAKINNGICYLRYDDTNPDKQKEKFFTGIIDIVIWLGHEPYKVTRASDHFNQLYEWAEELFRRNWL
;
A
#
# COMPACT_ATOMS: atom_id res chain seq x y z
N MET A 1 -11.15 6.23 0.59
CA MET A 1 -11.19 4.84 0.08
C MET A 1 -12.58 4.25 0.35
N LYS A 2 -13.14 3.42 -0.54
CA LYS A 2 -14.38 2.67 -0.27
C LYS A 2 -14.00 1.34 0.43
N PHE A 3 -14.94 0.71 1.11
CA PHE A 3 -14.71 -0.58 1.79
C PHE A 3 -14.12 -1.61 0.83
N LEU A 4 -13.29 -2.52 1.37
CA LEU A 4 -12.80 -3.67 0.62
C LEU A 4 -13.99 -4.48 0.09
N HIS A 5 -13.97 -4.72 -1.21
CA HIS A 5 -14.87 -5.62 -1.93
C HIS A 5 -14.08 -6.77 -2.56
N ILE A 6 -14.79 -7.72 -3.18
CA ILE A 6 -14.24 -8.98 -3.68
C ILE A 6 -13.01 -8.82 -4.59
N ASP A 7 -12.94 -7.76 -5.40
CA ASP A 7 -11.80 -7.52 -6.29
C ASP A 7 -10.49 -7.32 -5.51
N HIS A 8 -10.57 -6.78 -4.30
CA HIS A 8 -9.41 -6.63 -3.45
C HIS A 8 -8.93 -7.97 -2.89
N ALA A 9 -9.82 -8.95 -2.67
CA ALA A 9 -9.41 -10.29 -2.26
C ALA A 9 -8.56 -10.96 -3.34
N LYS A 10 -8.83 -10.70 -4.62
CA LYS A 10 -7.98 -11.14 -5.74
C LYS A 10 -6.60 -10.50 -5.66
N ALA A 11 -6.52 -9.18 -5.47
CA ALA A 11 -5.25 -8.47 -5.38
C ALA A 11 -4.42 -8.92 -4.16
N ILE A 12 -5.05 -9.13 -3.00
CA ILE A 12 -4.39 -9.63 -1.79
C ILE A 12 -3.81 -11.02 -2.06
N ASN A 13 -4.63 -11.97 -2.50
CA ASN A 13 -4.16 -13.34 -2.76
C ASN A 13 -3.07 -13.39 -3.82
N PHE A 14 -3.16 -12.55 -4.86
CA PHE A 14 -2.14 -12.50 -5.89
C PHE A 14 -0.80 -12.01 -5.33
N ASN A 15 -0.76 -10.84 -4.68
CA ASN A 15 0.50 -10.25 -4.25
C ASN A 15 1.13 -11.03 -3.09
N PHE A 16 0.36 -11.31 -2.04
CA PHE A 16 0.87 -12.06 -0.88
C PHE A 16 1.12 -13.53 -1.20
N GLY A 17 0.24 -14.16 -1.98
CA GLY A 17 0.42 -15.54 -2.42
C GLY A 17 1.64 -15.71 -3.33
N HIS A 18 1.85 -14.78 -4.27
CA HIS A 18 3.03 -14.80 -5.13
C HIS A 18 4.32 -14.63 -4.31
N ALA A 19 4.35 -13.70 -3.35
CA ALA A 19 5.50 -13.56 -2.44
C ALA A 19 5.75 -14.87 -1.67
N LYS A 20 4.69 -15.48 -1.11
CA LYS A 20 4.79 -16.72 -0.32
C LYS A 20 5.33 -17.90 -1.13
N ILE A 21 4.88 -18.10 -2.36
CA ILE A 21 5.32 -19.22 -3.24
C ILE A 21 6.78 -19.06 -3.67
N ASN A 22 7.27 -17.82 -3.76
CA ASN A 22 8.63 -17.51 -4.21
C ASN A 22 9.60 -17.16 -3.07
N ASN A 23 9.26 -17.48 -1.82
CA ASN A 23 10.06 -17.11 -0.63
C ASN A 23 10.40 -15.60 -0.56
N GLY A 24 9.52 -14.76 -1.12
CA GLY A 24 9.63 -13.31 -1.09
C GLY A 24 8.88 -12.68 0.08
N ILE A 25 8.87 -11.35 0.09
CA ILE A 25 8.18 -10.53 1.09
C ILE A 25 7.12 -9.65 0.42
N CYS A 26 6.03 -9.37 1.13
CA CYS A 26 4.99 -8.45 0.67
C CYS A 26 4.72 -7.40 1.74
N TYR A 27 4.78 -6.14 1.34
CA TYR A 27 4.43 -5.00 2.18
C TYR A 27 2.94 -4.72 2.09
N LEU A 28 2.32 -4.34 3.21
CA LEU A 28 1.01 -3.71 3.21
C LEU A 28 1.24 -2.19 3.24
N ARG A 29 1.18 -1.55 2.08
CA ARG A 29 1.33 -0.09 1.98
C ARG A 29 -0.02 0.58 1.87
N TYR A 30 -0.36 1.39 2.87
CA TYR A 30 -1.53 2.26 2.80
C TYR A 30 -1.28 3.43 1.86
N ASP A 31 -2.21 3.64 0.92
CA ASP A 31 -2.22 4.84 0.09
C ASP A 31 -3.00 5.95 0.80
N ASP A 32 -2.24 6.77 1.52
CA ASP A 32 -2.70 7.90 2.31
C ASP A 32 -2.30 9.25 1.68
N THR A 33 -2.15 9.28 0.35
CA THR A 33 -1.78 10.48 -0.40
C THR A 33 -2.87 11.57 -0.42
N ASN A 34 -4.12 11.22 -0.15
CA ASN A 34 -5.24 12.15 -0.07
C ASN A 34 -5.73 12.31 1.39
N PRO A 35 -5.55 13.48 2.03
CA PRO A 35 -5.89 13.69 3.43
C PRO A 35 -7.41 13.64 3.71
N ASP A 36 -8.25 14.08 2.77
CA ASP A 36 -9.71 14.17 2.97
C ASP A 36 -10.42 12.80 2.90
N LYS A 37 -9.76 11.78 2.34
CA LYS A 37 -10.36 10.46 2.08
C LYS A 37 -10.06 9.41 3.14
N GLN A 38 -9.42 9.79 4.24
CA GLN A 38 -8.92 8.88 5.26
C GLN A 38 -9.82 8.84 6.49
N LYS A 39 -10.29 7.64 6.83
CA LYS A 39 -10.92 7.36 8.11
C LYS A 39 -10.19 6.17 8.71
N GLU A 40 -9.82 6.26 9.98
CA GLU A 40 -9.04 5.23 10.69
C GLU A 40 -9.65 3.83 10.55
N LYS A 41 -10.97 3.74 10.55
CA LYS A 41 -11.73 2.50 10.32
C LYS A 41 -11.36 1.74 9.04
N PHE A 42 -10.88 2.42 8.01
CA PHE A 42 -10.46 1.76 6.76
C PHE A 42 -9.09 1.10 6.91
N PHE A 43 -8.18 1.67 7.71
CA PHE A 43 -6.88 1.07 7.96
C PHE A 43 -7.05 -0.25 8.71
N THR A 44 -7.82 -0.24 9.79
CA THR A 44 -8.12 -1.44 10.58
C THR A 44 -8.81 -2.51 9.74
N GLY A 45 -9.86 -2.16 9.00
CA GLY A 45 -10.58 -3.14 8.18
C GLY A 45 -9.73 -3.77 7.07
N ILE A 46 -8.72 -3.07 6.57
CA ILE A 46 -7.80 -3.64 5.56
C ILE A 46 -6.88 -4.69 6.16
N ILE A 47 -6.24 -4.38 7.28
CA ILE A 47 -5.32 -5.33 7.90
C ILE A 47 -6.07 -6.58 8.40
N ASP A 48 -7.29 -6.39 8.92
CA ASP A 48 -8.15 -7.49 9.36
C ASP A 48 -8.46 -8.45 8.20
N ILE A 49 -8.77 -7.94 7.01
CA ILE A 49 -9.06 -8.78 5.84
C ILE A 49 -7.80 -9.49 5.33
N VAL A 50 -6.64 -8.83 5.34
CA VAL A 50 -5.37 -9.47 4.95
C VAL A 50 -5.07 -10.66 5.87
N ILE A 51 -5.21 -10.46 7.19
CA ILE A 51 -5.01 -11.50 8.20
C ILE A 51 -6.08 -12.60 8.05
N TRP A 52 -7.35 -12.23 7.87
CA TRP A 52 -8.46 -13.17 7.69
C TRP A 52 -8.28 -14.08 6.46
N LEU A 53 -7.68 -13.56 5.39
CA LEU A 53 -7.32 -14.33 4.20
C LEU A 53 -6.05 -15.19 4.38
N GLY A 54 -5.44 -15.19 5.56
CA GLY A 54 -4.30 -16.05 5.90
C GLY A 54 -2.94 -15.51 5.45
N HIS A 55 -2.82 -14.21 5.23
CA HIS A 55 -1.57 -13.54 4.86
C HIS A 55 -1.05 -12.66 5.99
N GLU A 56 0.27 -12.54 6.07
CA GLU A 56 0.95 -11.67 7.04
C GLU A 56 1.84 -10.67 6.29
N PRO A 57 1.64 -9.36 6.47
CA PRO A 57 2.54 -8.35 5.93
C PRO A 57 3.92 -8.43 6.57
N TYR A 58 4.96 -8.42 5.73
CA TYR A 58 6.34 -8.28 6.21
C TYR A 58 6.53 -6.96 6.97
N LYS A 59 5.94 -5.89 6.45
CA LYS A 59 5.88 -4.58 7.10
C LYS A 59 4.66 -3.81 6.61
N VAL A 60 4.08 -3.03 7.51
CA VAL A 60 3.02 -2.06 7.19
C VAL A 60 3.67 -0.69 7.03
N THR A 61 3.40 -0.01 5.91
CA THR A 61 3.94 1.33 5.63
C THR A 61 2.86 2.25 5.07
N ARG A 62 3.16 3.54 4.98
CA ARG A 62 2.28 4.55 4.38
C ARG A 62 2.96 5.19 3.18
N ALA A 63 2.17 5.74 2.26
CA ALA A 63 2.72 6.53 1.16
C ALA A 63 3.30 7.85 1.68
N SER A 64 2.67 8.43 2.70
CA SER A 64 3.10 9.68 3.34
C SER A 64 4.47 9.59 4.02
N ASP A 65 4.89 8.39 4.45
CA ASP A 65 6.24 8.14 4.98
C ASP A 65 7.35 8.56 3.99
N HIS A 66 7.02 8.67 2.71
CA HIS A 66 7.95 8.97 1.62
C HIS A 66 7.76 10.37 1.01
N PHE A 67 6.91 11.25 1.55
CA PHE A 67 6.63 12.56 0.93
C PHE A 67 7.87 13.43 0.72
N ASN A 68 8.80 13.47 1.67
CA ASN A 68 10.05 14.23 1.50
C ASN A 68 10.85 13.70 0.30
N GLN A 69 11.00 12.38 0.19
CA GLN A 69 11.72 11.76 -0.93
C GLN A 69 11.01 11.99 -2.26
N LEU A 70 9.68 11.90 -2.29
CA LEU A 70 8.88 12.17 -3.48
C LEU A 70 9.04 13.61 -3.95
N TYR A 71 9.13 14.57 -3.03
CA TYR A 71 9.38 15.98 -3.34
C TYR A 71 10.78 16.17 -3.93
N GLU A 72 11.82 15.60 -3.32
CA GLU A 72 13.20 15.66 -3.83
C GLU A 72 13.30 15.07 -5.25
N TRP A 73 12.61 13.96 -5.52
CA TRP A 73 12.55 13.39 -6.86
C TRP A 73 11.80 14.28 -7.85
N ALA A 74 10.73 14.96 -7.41
CA ALA A 74 10.04 15.92 -8.27
C ALA A 74 10.95 17.09 -8.66
N GLU A 75 11.73 17.65 -7.72
CA GLU A 75 12.72 18.69 -8.03
C GLU A 75 13.80 18.19 -9.00
N GLU A 76 14.27 16.96 -8.82
CA GLU A 76 15.27 16.37 -9.70
C GLU A 76 14.73 16.11 -11.12
N LEU A 77 13.50 15.62 -11.24
CA LEU A 77 12.83 15.46 -12.53
C LEU A 77 12.66 16.80 -13.24
N PHE A 78 12.35 17.88 -12.50
CA PHE A 78 12.27 19.23 -13.04
C PHE A 78 13.64 19.72 -13.52
N ARG A 79 14.71 19.53 -12.72
CA ARG A 79 16.09 19.88 -13.13
C ARG A 79 16.55 19.14 -14.39
N ARG A 80 16.08 17.92 -14.60
CA ARG A 80 16.36 17.10 -15.80
C ARG A 80 15.47 17.42 -17.00
N ASN A 81 14.51 18.34 -16.84
CA ASN A 81 13.51 18.68 -17.85
C ASN A 81 12.68 17.45 -18.29
N TRP A 82 12.35 16.59 -17.33
CA TRP A 82 11.50 15.38 -17.49
C TRP A 82 10.10 15.55 -16.90
N LEU A 83 9.82 16.73 -16.34
CA LEU A 83 8.52 17.18 -15.85
C LEU A 83 7.97 18.28 -16.76
#